data_AF-A0A3M0ZBG9-F1
#
_entry.id   AF-A0A3M0ZBG9-F1
#
_cell.length_a   1.000
_cell.length_b   1.000
_cell.length_c   1.000
_cell.angle_alpha   90.00
_cell.angle_beta   90.00
_cell.angle_gamma   90.00
#
_symmetry.space_group_name_H-M   'P 1'
#
loop_
_entity.id
_entity.type
_entity.pdbx_description
1 polymer ?
#
loop_
_entity_poly.entity_id
_entity_poly.type
_entity_poly.pdbx_seq_one_letter_code
_entity_poly.pdbx_strand_id
1 'polypeptide(L)'
;MNGHRRIPSSATRRLRRAVLFALLLIALAGIGCRSGSDRVHPVVLIAADGLEPSLVATLIAQGKLPTLARMQRRGAFGSLKTLKPTLSPIIWTTIATGVGPEHHAINGFVRRAEGRRRLVTSLDRRAKALWNILSDRGRRSWTIGWWATYPAERVRGVVVAQVNTIVPKQFSRPLRKGGPAAAGPGYAYPAEFFPWFAPPSPPATDEPSGSPASCFPHPRRRCPHRPAK
;
A
#
# COMPACT_ATOMS: atom_id res chain seq x y z
N MET A 1 -5.13 -13.77 -93.68
CA MET A 1 -5.11 -14.59 -92.45
C MET A 1 -4.76 -13.69 -91.28
N ASN A 2 -5.71 -13.31 -90.42
CA ASN A 2 -5.42 -12.74 -89.09
C ASN A 2 -6.68 -12.85 -88.22
N GLY A 3 -6.77 -13.95 -87.48
CA GLY A 3 -7.87 -14.22 -86.55
C GLY A 3 -7.59 -13.61 -85.17
N HIS A 4 -8.19 -12.45 -84.89
CA HIS A 4 -8.22 -11.90 -83.53
C HIS A 4 -9.08 -12.80 -82.63
N ARG A 5 -8.45 -13.61 -81.79
CA ARG A 5 -9.13 -14.37 -80.73
C ARG A 5 -9.72 -13.39 -79.70
N ARG A 6 -11.04 -13.21 -79.72
CA ARG A 6 -11.76 -12.48 -78.66
C ARG A 6 -11.71 -13.31 -77.37
N ILE A 7 -11.12 -12.75 -76.32
CA ILE A 7 -11.10 -13.35 -74.99
C ILE A 7 -12.55 -13.42 -74.47
N PRO A 8 -13.06 -14.59 -74.05
CA PRO A 8 -14.45 -14.72 -73.61
C PRO A 8 -14.71 -13.92 -72.33
N SER A 9 -15.71 -13.04 -72.38
CA SER A 9 -16.13 -12.10 -71.31
C SER A 9 -16.52 -12.75 -69.97
N SER A 10 -16.61 -14.08 -69.94
CA SER A 10 -16.88 -14.88 -68.74
C SER A 10 -15.61 -15.09 -67.91
N ALA A 11 -14.43 -15.17 -68.53
CA ALA A 11 -13.14 -15.35 -67.84
C ALA A 11 -12.74 -14.10 -67.04
N THR A 12 -12.93 -12.92 -67.63
CA THR A 12 -12.71 -11.61 -66.98
C THR A 12 -13.69 -11.37 -65.82
N ARG A 13 -14.94 -11.84 -65.92
CA ARG A 13 -15.92 -11.77 -64.82
C ARG A 13 -15.57 -12.71 -63.66
N ARG A 14 -15.08 -13.92 -63.95
CA ARG A 14 -14.60 -14.86 -62.91
C ARG A 14 -13.37 -14.33 -62.20
N LEU A 15 -12.40 -13.77 -62.94
CA LEU A 15 -11.19 -13.19 -62.36
C LEU A 15 -11.50 -11.97 -61.48
N ARG A 16 -12.38 -11.06 -61.93
CA ARG A 16 -12.82 -9.92 -61.10
C ARG A 16 -13.51 -10.35 -59.80
N ARG A 17 -14.36 -11.37 -59.86
CA ARG A 17 -15.02 -11.94 -58.66
C ARG A 17 -14.01 -12.58 -57.71
N ALA A 18 -13.03 -13.32 -58.23
CA ALA A 18 -11.98 -13.92 -57.42
C ALA A 18 -11.10 -12.87 -56.73
N VAL A 19 -10.74 -11.79 -57.43
CA VAL A 19 -9.97 -10.67 -56.85
C VAL A 19 -10.78 -9.92 -55.79
N LEU A 20 -12.05 -9.62 -56.04
CA LEU A 20 -12.92 -8.97 -55.05
C LEU A 20 -13.12 -9.85 -53.81
N PHE A 21 -13.26 -11.17 -53.99
CA PHE A 21 -13.38 -12.12 -52.88
C PHE A 21 -12.08 -12.20 -52.06
N ALA A 22 -10.92 -12.23 -52.72
CA ALA A 22 -9.63 -12.19 -52.03
C ALA A 22 -9.41 -10.88 -51.26
N LEU A 23 -9.76 -9.73 -51.85
CA LEU A 23 -9.69 -8.43 -51.17
C LEU A 23 -10.63 -8.35 -49.97
N LEU A 24 -11.84 -8.93 -50.08
CA LEU A 24 -12.79 -9.02 -48.97
C LEU A 24 -12.25 -9.91 -47.83
N LEU A 25 -11.64 -11.05 -48.15
CA LEU A 25 -11.00 -11.93 -47.16
C LEU A 25 -9.83 -11.25 -46.45
N ILE A 26 -9.01 -10.48 -47.17
CA ILE A 26 -7.90 -9.70 -46.59
C ILE A 26 -8.45 -8.59 -45.68
N ALA A 27 -9.51 -7.89 -46.10
CA ALA A 27 -10.15 -6.87 -45.28
C ALA A 27 -10.78 -7.46 -44.00
N LEU A 28 -11.42 -8.63 -44.09
CA LEU A 28 -11.98 -9.37 -42.95
C LEU A 28 -10.88 -9.86 -42.00
N ALA A 29 -9.75 -10.31 -42.52
CA ALA A 29 -8.59 -10.70 -41.71
C ALA A 29 -7.95 -9.50 -40.97
N GLY A 30 -7.98 -8.30 -41.57
CA GLY A 30 -7.49 -7.06 -40.96
C GLY A 30 -8.37 -6.51 -39.83
N ILE A 31 -9.65 -6.90 -39.77
CA ILE A 31 -10.59 -6.47 -38.72
C ILE A 31 -10.46 -7.33 -37.45
N GLY A 32 -9.91 -8.56 -37.57
CA GLY A 32 -9.86 -9.55 -36.49
C GLY A 32 -8.78 -9.37 -35.42
N CYS A 33 -7.82 -8.47 -35.60
CA CYS A 33 -6.74 -8.23 -34.64
C CYS A 33 -6.70 -6.77 -34.18
N ARG A 34 -7.79 -6.30 -33.56
CA ARG A 34 -7.62 -5.27 -32.53
C ARG A 34 -6.96 -5.96 -31.34
N SER A 35 -5.67 -5.74 -31.14
CA SER A 35 -5.05 -5.99 -29.84
C SER A 35 -5.90 -5.24 -28.83
N GLY A 36 -6.71 -5.95 -28.06
CA GLY A 36 -7.34 -5.37 -26.89
C GLY A 36 -6.19 -4.75 -26.11
N SER A 37 -6.21 -3.43 -25.95
CA SER A 37 -5.34 -2.81 -24.96
C SER A 37 -5.69 -3.51 -23.66
N ASP A 38 -4.86 -4.43 -23.18
CA ASP A 38 -5.02 -5.02 -21.87
C ASP A 38 -4.93 -3.86 -20.89
N ARG A 39 -6.08 -3.27 -20.56
CA ARG A 39 -6.17 -2.20 -19.58
C ARG A 39 -5.84 -2.85 -18.26
N VAL A 40 -4.58 -2.78 -17.88
CA VAL A 40 -4.13 -3.20 -16.56
C VAL A 40 -4.76 -2.23 -15.56
N HIS A 41 -5.79 -2.70 -14.86
CA HIS A 41 -6.38 -1.95 -13.77
C HIS A 41 -5.44 -2.00 -12.55
N PRO A 42 -5.17 -0.85 -11.89
CA PRO A 42 -4.36 -0.84 -10.69
C PRO A 42 -5.06 -1.64 -9.58
N VAL A 43 -4.29 -2.48 -8.88
CA VAL A 43 -4.76 -3.19 -7.68
C VAL A 43 -4.36 -2.38 -6.46
N VAL A 44 -5.33 -2.11 -5.59
CA VAL A 44 -5.11 -1.41 -4.32
C VAL A 44 -5.46 -2.33 -3.17
N LEU A 45 -4.50 -2.59 -2.29
CA LEU A 45 -4.70 -3.31 -1.05
C LEU A 45 -4.71 -2.31 0.12
N ILE A 46 -5.85 -2.23 0.81
CA ILE A 46 -6.02 -1.42 2.01
C ILE A 46 -6.16 -2.37 3.19
N ALA A 47 -5.36 -2.14 4.23
CA ALA A 47 -5.43 -2.89 5.47
C ALA A 47 -5.56 -1.92 6.64
N ALA A 48 -6.50 -2.21 7.54
CA ALA A 48 -6.75 -1.42 8.73
C ALA A 48 -6.51 -2.29 9.97
N ASP A 49 -5.60 -1.86 10.83
CA ASP A 49 -5.26 -2.61 12.04
C ASP A 49 -6.33 -2.42 13.11
N GLY A 50 -6.69 -3.51 13.79
CA GLY A 50 -7.76 -3.49 14.80
C GLY A 50 -9.15 -3.17 14.23
N LEU A 51 -9.36 -3.32 12.92
CA LEU A 51 -10.69 -3.13 12.32
C LEU A 51 -11.61 -4.28 12.73
N GLU A 52 -12.44 -4.03 13.74
CA GLU A 52 -13.38 -4.99 14.29
C GLU A 52 -14.61 -5.17 13.36
N PRO A 53 -14.84 -6.38 12.78
CA PRO A 53 -15.90 -6.59 11.80
C PRO A 53 -17.30 -6.29 12.33
N SER A 54 -17.56 -6.60 13.61
CA SER A 54 -18.85 -6.32 14.24
C SER A 54 -19.15 -4.82 14.30
N LEU A 55 -18.16 -4.00 14.65
CA LEU A 55 -18.28 -2.54 14.64
C LEU A 55 -18.53 -1.99 13.22
N VAL A 56 -17.83 -2.52 12.21
CA VAL A 56 -18.06 -2.14 10.81
C VAL A 56 -19.50 -2.44 10.39
N ALA A 57 -20.02 -3.61 10.74
CA ALA A 57 -21.40 -3.98 10.44
C ALA A 57 -22.41 -3.04 11.13
N THR A 58 -22.20 -2.71 12.41
CA THR A 58 -23.04 -1.73 13.13
C THR A 58 -23.03 -0.37 12.45
N LEU A 59 -21.85 0.13 12.05
CA LEU A 59 -21.73 1.44 11.41
C LEU A 59 -22.31 1.46 9.98
N ILE A 60 -22.27 0.35 9.25
CA ILE A 60 -22.97 0.19 7.97
C ILE A 60 -24.48 0.25 8.17
N ALA A 61 -25.02 -0.48 9.16
CA ALA A 61 -26.45 -0.48 9.46
C ALA A 61 -26.97 0.91 9.87
N GLN A 62 -26.13 1.72 10.53
CA GLN A 62 -26.42 3.11 10.88
C GLN A 62 -26.25 4.10 9.70
N GLY A 63 -25.90 3.64 8.50
CA GLY A 63 -25.68 4.49 7.33
C GLY A 63 -24.38 5.32 7.39
N LYS A 64 -23.48 5.07 8.35
CA LYS A 64 -22.25 5.86 8.58
C LYS A 64 -21.08 5.43 7.69
N LEU A 65 -21.13 4.25 7.08
CA LEU A 65 -20.09 3.73 6.18
C LEU A 65 -20.65 3.39 4.78
N PRO A 66 -21.20 4.38 4.04
CA PRO A 66 -21.90 4.13 2.78
C PRO A 66 -21.00 3.56 1.68
N THR A 67 -19.70 3.92 1.69
CA THR A 67 -18.72 3.38 0.73
C THR A 67 -18.44 1.90 0.99
N LEU A 68 -18.22 1.50 2.25
CA LEU A 68 -18.00 0.09 2.59
C LEU A 68 -19.27 -0.74 2.37
N ALA A 69 -20.45 -0.19 2.69
CA ALA A 69 -21.73 -0.83 2.37
C ALA A 69 -21.89 -1.09 0.88
N ARG A 70 -21.51 -0.12 0.03
CA ARG A 70 -21.52 -0.28 -1.44
C ARG A 70 -20.50 -1.32 -1.92
N MET A 71 -19.30 -1.34 -1.35
CA MET A 71 -18.27 -2.35 -1.66
C MET A 71 -18.75 -3.75 -1.30
N GLN A 72 -19.36 -3.93 -0.13
CA GLN A 72 -19.91 -5.21 0.31
C GLN A 72 -21.03 -5.71 -0.62
N ARG A 73 -21.93 -4.82 -1.10
CA ARG A 73 -23.01 -5.20 -2.02
C ARG A 73 -22.55 -5.54 -3.44
N ARG A 74 -21.46 -4.92 -3.91
CA ARG A 74 -20.99 -5.03 -5.31
C ARG A 74 -19.76 -5.91 -5.48
N GLY A 75 -19.18 -6.39 -4.39
CA GLY A 75 -17.96 -7.19 -4.37
C GLY A 75 -18.12 -8.45 -3.54
N ALA A 76 -17.00 -9.05 -3.16
CA ALA A 76 -16.96 -10.18 -2.24
C ALA A 76 -16.63 -9.70 -0.82
N PHE A 77 -17.32 -10.26 0.16
CA PHE A 77 -17.12 -9.95 1.57
C PHE A 77 -17.29 -11.20 2.42
N GLY A 78 -16.41 -11.38 3.41
CA GLY A 78 -16.47 -12.51 4.33
C GLY A 78 -15.36 -12.45 5.37
N SER A 79 -15.53 -13.26 6.42
CA SER A 79 -14.53 -13.40 7.48
C SER A 79 -13.35 -14.23 7.01
N LEU A 80 -12.13 -13.77 7.28
CA LEU A 80 -10.90 -14.52 7.04
C LEU A 80 -10.40 -15.14 8.34
N LYS A 81 -9.87 -16.36 8.26
CA LYS A 81 -9.15 -16.99 9.38
C LYS A 81 -7.85 -16.21 9.61
N THR A 82 -7.50 -16.02 10.87
CA THR A 82 -6.26 -15.35 11.29
C THR A 82 -5.32 -16.31 12.01
N LEU A 83 -4.06 -15.91 12.13
CA LEU A 83 -3.03 -16.65 12.86
C LEU A 83 -3.16 -16.47 14.37
N LYS A 84 -2.65 -17.45 15.12
CA LYS A 84 -2.39 -17.34 16.56
C LYS A 84 -0.88 -17.47 16.81
N PRO A 85 -0.26 -16.57 17.58
CA PRO A 85 -0.86 -15.40 18.25
C PRO A 85 -1.16 -14.25 17.28
N THR A 86 -2.17 -13.42 17.60
CA THR A 86 -2.61 -12.29 16.77
C THR A 86 -1.74 -11.04 16.97
N LEU A 87 -0.42 -11.18 16.80
CA LEU A 87 0.52 -10.05 16.89
C LEU A 87 0.68 -9.40 15.52
N SER A 88 0.58 -8.06 15.46
CA SER A 88 0.67 -7.30 14.21
C SER A 88 1.90 -7.68 13.36
N PRO A 89 3.14 -7.72 13.87
CA PRO A 89 4.30 -8.14 13.09
C PRO A 89 4.13 -9.47 12.35
N ILE A 90 3.47 -10.44 12.98
CA ILE A 90 3.27 -11.76 12.41
C ILE A 90 2.24 -11.65 11.28
N ILE A 91 1.03 -11.19 11.60
CA ILE A 91 -0.09 -11.13 10.65
C ILE A 91 0.25 -10.28 9.42
N TRP A 92 0.79 -9.08 9.64
CA TRP A 92 1.09 -8.15 8.54
C TRP A 92 2.22 -8.66 7.63
N THR A 93 3.18 -9.41 8.18
CA THR A 93 4.22 -10.06 7.38
C THR A 93 3.67 -11.26 6.61
N THR A 94 2.78 -12.06 7.22
CA THR A 94 2.08 -13.15 6.53
C THR A 94 1.27 -12.63 5.35
N ILE A 95 0.50 -11.55 5.53
CA ILE A 95 -0.24 -10.92 4.42
C ILE A 95 0.71 -10.44 3.32
N ALA A 96 1.82 -9.80 3.70
CA ALA A 96 2.78 -9.27 2.73
C ALA A 96 3.52 -10.34 1.94
N THR A 97 3.74 -11.53 2.51
CA THR A 97 4.59 -12.58 1.92
C THR A 97 3.81 -13.77 1.39
N GLY A 98 2.57 -13.97 1.81
CA GLY A 98 1.74 -15.13 1.47
C GLY A 98 2.18 -16.44 2.13
N VAL A 99 3.13 -16.41 3.05
CA VAL A 99 3.65 -17.59 3.78
C VAL A 99 3.59 -17.35 5.28
N GLY A 100 3.62 -18.43 6.08
CA GLY A 100 3.53 -18.32 7.54
C GLY A 100 4.84 -17.92 8.25
N PRO A 101 4.78 -17.70 9.57
CA PRO A 101 5.92 -17.31 10.40
C PRO A 101 7.11 -18.26 10.35
N GLU A 102 6.86 -19.55 10.16
CA GLU A 102 7.86 -20.59 9.94
C GLU A 102 8.74 -20.31 8.70
N HIS A 103 8.20 -19.61 7.70
CA HIS A 103 8.91 -19.26 6.47
C HIS A 103 9.46 -17.83 6.49
N HIS A 104 8.65 -16.84 6.86
CA HIS A 104 9.09 -15.43 6.83
C HIS A 104 9.89 -15.00 8.07
N ALA A 105 9.95 -15.83 9.12
CA ALA A 105 10.76 -15.69 10.33
C ALA A 105 10.47 -14.49 11.26
N ILE A 106 9.43 -13.69 10.98
CA ILE A 106 8.89 -12.68 11.89
C ILE A 106 7.92 -13.31 12.89
N ASN A 107 8.32 -13.34 14.17
CA ASN A 107 7.60 -14.03 15.25
C ASN A 107 7.05 -13.10 16.34
N GLY A 108 7.15 -11.78 16.16
CA GLY A 108 6.71 -10.81 17.16
C GLY A 108 7.35 -9.44 16.97
N PHE A 109 7.17 -8.55 17.94
CA PHE A 109 7.65 -7.17 17.86
C PHE A 109 9.16 -7.03 18.09
N VAL A 110 9.75 -7.97 18.83
CA VAL A 110 11.14 -7.89 19.28
C VAL A 110 11.89 -9.15 18.88
N ARG A 111 13.07 -8.99 18.29
CA ARG A 111 14.04 -10.05 18.05
C ARG A 111 15.18 -9.95 19.06
N ARG A 112 15.69 -11.11 19.50
CA ARG A 112 16.97 -11.20 20.22
C ARG A 112 18.08 -11.44 19.19
N ALA A 113 19.08 -10.57 19.18
CA ALA A 113 20.28 -10.68 18.35
C ALA A 113 21.49 -10.31 19.22
N GLU A 114 22.52 -11.16 19.24
CA GLU A 114 23.78 -10.89 19.97
C GLU A 114 23.56 -10.52 21.45
N GLY A 115 22.67 -11.25 22.12
CA GLY A 115 22.31 -10.98 23.52
C GLY A 115 21.47 -9.72 23.76
N ARG A 116 21.17 -8.93 22.72
CA ARG A 116 20.39 -7.69 22.81
C ARG A 116 19.00 -7.86 22.23
N ARG A 117 18.03 -7.13 22.78
CA ARG A 117 16.65 -7.04 22.28
C ARG A 117 16.52 -5.82 21.39
N ARG A 118 16.06 -6.00 20.15
CA ARG A 118 15.72 -4.90 19.23
C ARG A 118 14.39 -5.14 18.55
N LEU A 119 13.78 -4.08 18.05
CA LEU A 119 12.57 -4.18 17.24
C LEU A 119 12.86 -4.95 15.95
N VAL A 120 11.82 -5.65 15.47
CA VAL A 120 11.83 -6.26 14.13
C VAL A 120 11.84 -5.17 13.06
N THR A 121 12.62 -5.42 12.01
CA THR A 121 12.84 -4.57 10.84
C THR A 121 12.56 -5.36 9.56
N SER A 122 12.54 -4.68 8.41
CA SER A 122 12.43 -5.33 7.10
C SER A 122 13.56 -6.33 6.84
N LEU A 123 14.75 -6.09 7.40
CA LEU A 123 15.93 -6.95 7.27
C LEU A 123 15.79 -8.30 7.99
N ASP A 124 14.82 -8.43 8.90
CA ASP A 124 14.59 -9.67 9.64
C ASP A 124 13.73 -10.69 8.87
N ARG A 125 13.08 -10.25 7.78
CA ARG A 125 12.16 -11.06 7.01
C ARG A 125 12.92 -11.98 6.06
N ARG A 126 12.61 -13.27 6.08
CA ARG A 126 13.27 -14.30 5.24
C ARG A 126 12.53 -14.65 3.94
N ALA A 127 11.39 -14.00 3.69
CA ALA A 127 10.59 -14.19 2.49
C ALA A 127 10.38 -12.86 1.76
N LYS A 128 10.33 -12.91 0.42
CA LYS A 128 9.98 -11.76 -0.41
C LYS A 128 8.53 -11.36 -0.14
N ALA A 129 8.31 -10.07 0.07
CA ALA A 129 6.98 -9.50 0.12
C ALA A 129 6.46 -9.25 -1.31
N LEU A 130 5.15 -8.99 -1.43
CA LEU A 130 4.48 -8.70 -2.70
C LEU A 130 5.20 -7.61 -3.51
N TRP A 131 5.65 -6.53 -2.87
CA TRP A 131 6.39 -5.45 -3.53
C TRP A 131 7.77 -5.87 -4.06
N ASN A 132 8.45 -6.81 -3.38
CA ASN A 132 9.70 -7.37 -3.88
C ASN A 132 9.43 -8.23 -5.12
N ILE A 133 8.43 -9.12 -5.04
CA ILE A 133 8.05 -10.02 -6.15
C ILE A 133 7.61 -9.22 -7.38
N LEU A 134 6.80 -8.18 -7.19
CA LEU A 134 6.36 -7.30 -8.27
C LEU A 134 7.55 -6.59 -8.93
N SER A 135 8.50 -6.10 -8.12
CA SER A 135 9.71 -5.44 -8.62
C SER A 135 10.58 -6.39 -9.44
N ASP A 136 10.82 -7.61 -8.96
CA ASP A 136 11.56 -8.65 -9.67
C ASP A 136 10.94 -8.98 -11.03
N ARG A 137 9.61 -8.81 -11.16
CA ARG A 137 8.85 -9.01 -12.41
C ARG A 137 8.68 -7.73 -13.22
N GLY A 138 9.45 -6.68 -12.92
CA GLY A 138 9.42 -5.41 -13.63
C GLY A 138 8.12 -4.61 -13.45
N ARG A 139 7.28 -4.96 -12.47
CA ARG A 139 6.03 -4.25 -12.16
C ARG A 139 6.27 -3.17 -11.12
N ARG A 140 5.51 -2.07 -11.23
CA ARG A 140 5.57 -0.97 -10.27
C ARG A 140 4.64 -1.21 -9.08
N SER A 141 5.10 -0.94 -7.86
CA SER A 141 4.27 -1.02 -6.65
C SER A 141 4.56 0.11 -5.66
N TRP A 142 3.53 0.56 -4.95
CA TRP A 142 3.64 1.56 -3.90
C TRP A 142 3.21 0.95 -2.57
N THR A 143 4.02 1.08 -1.53
CA THR A 143 3.76 0.52 -0.20
C THR A 143 3.96 1.62 0.85
N ILE A 144 2.92 1.92 1.62
CA ILE A 144 2.92 3.07 2.53
C ILE A 144 2.47 2.60 3.91
N GLY A 145 3.30 2.80 4.93
CA GLY A 145 2.95 2.54 6.33
C GLY A 145 2.69 1.07 6.66
N TRP A 146 3.11 0.14 5.80
CA TRP A 146 2.95 -1.30 6.03
C TRP A 146 3.87 -1.78 7.16
N TRP A 147 3.41 -2.69 8.02
CA TRP A 147 4.16 -3.10 9.21
C TRP A 147 5.52 -3.76 8.87
N ALA A 148 6.54 -3.53 9.71
CA ALA A 148 7.91 -4.08 9.54
C ALA A 148 8.58 -3.76 8.19
N THR A 149 8.36 -2.55 7.67
CA THR A 149 8.96 -2.08 6.41
C THR A 149 10.11 -1.09 6.61
N TYR A 150 10.52 -0.80 7.84
CA TYR A 150 11.74 -0.04 8.11
C TYR A 150 12.97 -0.97 8.21
N PRO A 151 14.10 -0.64 7.57
CA PRO A 151 14.27 0.43 6.59
C PRO A 151 13.54 0.12 5.27
N ALA A 152 13.13 1.19 4.57
CA ALA A 152 12.46 1.14 3.28
C ALA A 152 13.29 0.35 2.26
N GLU A 153 12.64 -0.61 1.63
CA GLU A 153 13.27 -1.54 0.70
C GLU A 153 13.39 -0.94 -0.70
N ARG A 154 14.44 -1.32 -1.42
CA ARG A 154 14.60 -0.95 -2.83
C ARG A 154 13.63 -1.76 -3.69
N VAL A 155 12.75 -1.06 -4.40
CA VAL A 155 11.71 -1.65 -5.25
C VAL A 155 11.53 -0.82 -6.53
N ARG A 156 10.90 -1.39 -7.55
CA ARG A 156 10.43 -0.60 -8.68
C ARG A 156 9.17 0.17 -8.25
N GLY A 157 9.33 1.35 -7.68
CA GLY A 157 8.20 2.15 -7.17
C GLY A 157 8.55 2.84 -5.87
N VAL A 158 7.59 2.92 -4.93
CA VAL A 158 7.75 3.69 -3.69
C VAL A 158 7.52 2.81 -2.47
N VAL A 159 8.40 2.92 -1.46
CA VAL A 159 8.18 2.38 -0.11
C VAL A 159 8.31 3.52 0.88
N VAL A 160 7.24 3.78 1.63
CA VAL A 160 7.25 4.63 2.83
C VAL A 160 7.12 3.72 4.03
N ALA A 161 8.21 3.57 4.76
CA ALA A 161 8.33 2.61 5.83
C ALA A 161 7.43 2.95 7.02
N GLN A 162 6.94 1.92 7.69
CA GLN A 162 6.38 2.07 9.02
C GLN A 162 7.53 2.09 10.03
N VAL A 163 7.72 3.25 10.68
CA VAL A 163 8.67 3.40 11.78
C VAL A 163 7.96 3.17 13.10
N ASN A 164 8.28 2.04 13.74
CA ASN A 164 7.93 1.83 15.15
C ASN A 164 8.91 2.65 15.99
N THR A 165 8.42 3.68 16.68
CA THR A 165 9.23 4.53 17.54
C THR A 165 9.87 3.69 18.67
N ILE A 166 11.18 3.88 18.88
CA ILE A 166 11.89 3.40 20.07
C ILE A 166 11.28 4.14 21.27
N VAL A 167 10.73 3.42 22.25
CA VAL A 167 10.26 4.02 23.51
C VAL A 167 11.49 4.18 24.41
N PRO A 168 12.00 5.41 24.69
CA PRO A 168 13.04 5.58 25.68
C PRO A 168 12.44 5.27 27.06
N LYS A 169 13.22 4.59 27.90
CA LYS A 169 12.87 4.19 29.26
C LYS A 169 12.57 5.42 30.15
N GLN A 170 11.35 5.97 30.16
CA GLN A 170 10.82 6.84 31.23
C GLN A 170 9.39 7.32 30.89
N PHE A 171 8.41 6.94 31.72
CA PHE A 171 7.09 7.56 31.94
C PHE A 171 5.94 7.46 30.88
N SER A 172 4.85 6.81 31.30
CA SER A 172 3.44 7.29 31.28
C SER A 172 2.83 8.01 30.04
N ARG A 173 3.30 7.79 28.81
CA ARG A 173 2.60 8.24 27.59
C ARG A 173 2.48 7.12 26.53
N PRO A 174 1.35 7.05 25.79
CA PRO A 174 0.97 5.86 25.04
C PRO A 174 1.81 5.65 23.80
N LEU A 175 2.00 4.37 23.47
CA LEU A 175 2.44 3.86 22.17
C LEU A 175 1.75 4.64 21.04
N ARG A 176 2.50 5.51 20.35
CA ARG A 176 2.04 6.06 19.06
C ARG A 176 2.50 5.12 17.95
N LYS A 177 1.53 4.42 17.36
CA LYS A 177 1.73 3.68 16.13
C LYS A 177 1.96 4.68 14.99
N GLY A 178 3.20 4.76 14.49
CA GLY A 178 3.56 5.61 13.36
C GLY A 178 3.49 7.10 13.70
N GLY A 179 4.65 7.69 14.00
CA GLY A 179 4.82 9.13 14.17
C GLY A 179 5.94 9.61 13.24
N PRO A 180 5.77 10.74 12.53
CA PRO A 180 6.80 11.24 11.61
C PRO A 180 8.12 11.66 12.31
N ALA A 181 8.12 11.80 13.64
CA ALA A 181 9.30 12.07 14.46
C ALA A 181 10.35 10.93 14.49
N ALA A 182 10.04 9.76 13.92
CA ALA A 182 10.99 8.65 13.76
C ALA A 182 11.52 8.51 12.31
N ALA A 183 11.25 9.50 11.45
CA ALA A 183 11.66 9.51 10.06
C ALA A 183 13.15 9.89 9.91
N GLY A 184 14.04 8.88 9.98
CA GLY A 184 15.47 9.01 9.70
C GLY A 184 15.87 8.46 8.32
N PRO A 185 17.18 8.35 8.03
CA PRO A 185 17.68 7.68 6.84
C PRO A 185 17.05 6.29 6.67
N GLY A 186 16.56 6.00 5.46
CA GLY A 186 15.85 4.74 5.18
C GLY A 186 14.35 4.75 5.54
N TYR A 187 13.75 5.89 5.84
CA TYR A 187 12.29 5.99 6.00
C TYR A 187 11.53 5.84 4.67
N ALA A 188 12.09 6.34 3.56
CA ALA A 188 11.47 6.27 2.25
C ALA A 188 12.46 5.78 1.19
N TYR A 189 11.94 5.06 0.20
CA TYR A 189 12.63 4.74 -1.04
C TYR A 189 11.71 5.02 -2.24
N PRO A 190 12.17 5.74 -3.28
CA PRO A 190 13.39 6.55 -3.30
C PRO A 190 13.42 7.62 -2.21
N ALA A 191 14.61 8.09 -1.85
CA ALA A 191 14.78 9.03 -0.74
C ALA A 191 14.13 10.40 -1.03
N GLU A 192 13.97 10.78 -2.30
CA GLU A 192 13.30 12.05 -2.67
C GLU A 192 11.82 12.13 -2.26
N PHE A 193 11.18 11.00 -1.94
CA PHE A 193 9.81 11.00 -1.45
C PHE A 193 9.71 11.34 0.05
N PHE A 194 10.83 11.36 0.77
CA PHE A 194 10.84 11.67 2.20
C PHE A 194 10.10 12.97 2.57
N PRO A 195 10.33 14.12 1.91
CA PRO A 195 9.70 15.39 2.28
C PRO A 195 8.16 15.40 2.12
N TRP A 196 7.61 14.51 1.29
CA TRP A 196 6.17 14.40 1.07
C TRP A 196 5.44 13.70 2.22
N PHE A 197 6.16 12.92 3.02
CA PHE A 197 5.60 12.10 4.09
C PHE A 197 6.18 12.43 5.48
N ALA A 198 7.26 13.21 5.53
CA ALA A 198 7.79 13.80 6.75
C ALA A 198 6.76 14.80 7.35
N PRO A 199 6.75 15.02 8.67
CA PRO A 199 5.91 16.09 9.21
C PRO A 199 6.47 17.42 8.68
N PRO A 200 5.65 18.48 8.55
CA PRO A 200 6.22 19.81 8.44
C PRO A 200 7.18 20.02 9.61
N SER A 201 8.38 20.51 9.33
CA SER A 201 9.31 20.93 10.38
C SER A 201 8.54 21.86 11.33
N PRO A 202 8.60 21.68 12.66
CA PRO A 202 8.10 22.71 13.54
C PRO A 202 8.80 24.02 13.16
N PRO A 203 8.10 25.17 13.14
CA PRO A 203 8.76 26.44 12.91
C PRO A 203 9.92 26.56 13.90
N ALA A 204 11.06 27.08 13.44
CA ALA A 204 12.18 27.35 14.32
C ALA A 204 11.68 28.27 15.44
N THR A 205 11.49 27.72 16.62
CA THR A 205 11.16 28.51 17.79
C THR A 205 12.46 29.12 18.28
N ASP A 206 12.65 30.40 18.00
CA ASP A 206 13.65 31.25 18.67
C ASP A 206 13.24 31.47 20.13
N GLU A 207 13.17 30.40 20.93
CA GLU A 207 13.05 30.51 22.38
C GLU A 207 14.29 29.91 23.06
N PRO A 208 15.03 30.70 23.86
CA PRO A 208 16.18 30.22 24.60
C PRO A 208 15.72 29.25 25.69
N SER A 209 16.53 28.22 25.94
CA SER A 209 16.30 27.12 26.89
C SER A 209 15.76 27.60 28.26
N GLY A 210 14.44 27.55 28.44
CA GLY A 210 13.74 27.74 29.70
C GLY A 210 12.86 26.51 29.98
N SER A 211 13.12 25.83 31.10
CA SER A 211 12.43 24.62 31.54
C SER A 211 10.91 24.79 31.67
N PRO A 212 10.04 23.91 31.11
CA PRO A 212 8.60 24.03 31.28
C PRO A 212 8.16 23.27 32.54
N ALA A 213 8.32 23.91 33.69
CA ALA A 213 7.82 23.41 34.98
C ALA A 213 6.79 24.36 35.60
N SER A 214 5.73 24.73 34.87
CA SER A 214 4.49 25.22 35.49
C SER A 214 3.48 25.57 34.40
N CYS A 215 2.47 24.72 34.16
CA CYS A 215 1.16 25.14 33.67
C CYS A 215 0.22 23.94 33.59
N PHE A 216 -0.14 23.39 34.76
CA PHE A 216 -1.41 22.69 34.94
C PHE A 216 -1.97 23.08 36.32
N PRO A 217 -3.12 23.76 36.41
CA PRO A 217 -3.73 24.08 37.69
C PRO A 217 -4.27 22.79 38.32
N HIS A 218 -3.73 22.41 39.47
CA HIS A 218 -4.21 21.29 40.28
C HIS A 218 -5.52 21.71 41.00
N PRO A 219 -6.60 20.89 41.08
CA PRO A 219 -7.92 21.36 41.49
C PRO A 219 -8.12 21.63 43.00
N ARG A 220 -7.06 21.88 43.79
CA ARG A 220 -7.18 22.04 45.26
C ARG A 220 -6.17 23.00 45.89
N ARG A 221 -5.96 24.19 45.32
CA ARG A 221 -5.30 25.28 46.06
C ARG A 221 -6.15 26.55 45.99
N ARG A 222 -6.65 26.98 47.16
CA ARG A 222 -7.38 28.25 47.34
C ARG A 222 -6.46 29.42 47.02
N CYS A 223 -6.95 30.39 46.26
CA CYS A 223 -6.26 31.67 46.05
C CYS A 223 -6.20 32.47 47.37
N PRO A 224 -5.09 33.14 47.70
CA PRO A 224 -5.08 34.10 48.78
C PRO A 224 -5.80 35.40 48.38
N HIS A 225 -6.48 35.99 49.36
CA HIS A 225 -7.30 37.19 49.27
C HIS A 225 -6.56 38.39 48.66
N ARG A 226 -7.31 39.17 47.86
CA ARG A 226 -6.94 40.50 47.37
C ARG A 226 -7.23 41.53 48.47
N PRO A 227 -6.39 42.55 48.73
CA PRO A 227 -6.70 43.57 49.73
C PRO A 227 -7.73 44.56 49.20
N ALA A 228 -8.56 45.06 50.11
CA ALA A 228 -9.67 45.97 49.85
C ALA A 228 -9.19 47.38 49.46
N LYS A 229 -9.94 48.00 48.54
CA LYS A 229 -10.25 49.42 48.54
C LYS A 229 -11.77 49.55 48.67
#